data_AF-A0A916DPP9-F1
#
_entry.id   AF-A0A916DPP9-F1
#
_cell.length_a   1.000
_cell.length_b   1.000
_cell.length_c   1.000
_cell.angle_alpha   90.00
_cell.angle_beta   90.00
_cell.angle_gamma   90.00
#
_symmetry.space_group_name_H-M   'P 1'
#
loop_
_entity.id
_entity.type
_entity.pdbx_description
1 polymer ?
#
loop_
_entity_poly.entity_id
_entity_poly.type
_entity_poly.pdbx_seq_one_letter_code
_entity_poly.pdbx_strand_id
1 'polypeptide(L)'
;MFKSIFPTLGRLRFMVQVLMLVFTVYGAALVGHYAAEKITGALPALSCAYDMQNAAYCVLIPTQHQVHHRIGEGLVRAQEITFAIVLPLVFTVLTFFAFFFVLGKTFCGWICPLGTLQELLGRIGRRFHIGPRRLEAGDLVENRKVRPVKWLMLLVLVFLLPLLAGLGIAPHSLGNPYCDVCPSRIATTLLTGNTEQLALRVDDGVSFALGAAANALIGFMLVGALAIRQPFCRICPMLAFNALFQRLSPMRLAKPARHANCGQCTICAEACPMDIREVATEQGRRAYHEDCTLCGRCVEFCPQDGTLSLKWGPFKLFSSRREYYKNRVKGELPDGTVKPIKFVKRVSTSTPVTDSGEA
;
A
#
# COMPACT_ATOMS: atom_id res chain seq x y z
N MET A 1 4.80 0.71 32.43
CA MET A 1 6.03 0.56 31.62
C MET A 1 5.78 0.38 30.10
N PHE A 2 4.64 -0.16 29.65
CA PHE A 2 4.34 -0.35 28.20
C PHE A 2 3.97 0.92 27.39
N LYS A 3 3.64 2.05 28.04
CA LYS A 3 3.28 3.32 27.36
C LYS A 3 4.46 4.08 26.76
N SER A 4 5.70 3.79 27.17
CA SER A 4 6.91 4.45 26.65
C SER A 4 7.54 3.71 25.46
N ILE A 5 7.19 2.44 25.24
CA ILE A 5 7.81 1.59 24.22
C ILE A 5 7.06 1.64 22.88
N PHE A 6 5.73 1.79 22.90
CA PHE A 6 4.98 1.94 21.66
C PHE A 6 4.84 3.42 21.28
N PRO A 7 5.54 3.89 20.23
CA PRO A 7 5.28 5.20 19.68
C PRO A 7 3.84 5.23 19.13
N THR A 8 3.28 6.42 18.91
CA THR A 8 1.96 6.59 18.26
C THR A 8 1.82 5.63 17.08
N LEU A 9 0.63 5.05 16.84
CA LEU A 9 0.36 4.10 15.74
C LEU A 9 0.94 4.59 14.40
N GLY A 10 0.92 5.91 14.16
CA GLY A 10 1.47 6.51 12.94
C GLY A 10 3.01 6.47 12.88
N ARG A 11 3.70 6.63 14.01
CA ARG A 11 5.15 6.45 14.12
C ARG A 11 5.53 4.97 14.02
N LEU A 12 4.76 4.08 14.66
CA LEU A 12 4.95 2.63 14.52
C LEU A 12 4.82 2.22 13.05
N ARG A 13 3.76 2.68 12.36
CA ARG A 13 3.55 2.42 10.94
C ARG A 13 4.69 2.96 10.09
N PHE A 14 5.12 4.20 10.32
CA PHE A 14 6.24 4.77 9.57
C PHE A 14 7.55 4.01 9.80
N MET A 15 7.83 3.61 11.05
CA MET A 15 8.99 2.80 11.38
C MET A 15 8.94 1.43 10.68
N VAL A 16 7.79 0.75 10.71
CA VAL A 16 7.58 -0.51 10.01
C VAL A 16 7.75 -0.34 8.49
N GLN A 17 7.18 0.72 7.91
CA GLN A 17 7.32 1.02 6.49
C GLN A 17 8.78 1.23 6.06
N VAL A 18 9.55 2.02 6.83
CA VAL A 18 10.97 2.26 6.53
C VAL A 18 11.80 1.00 6.71
N LEU A 19 11.58 0.26 7.81
CA LEU A 19 12.28 -1.01 8.06
C LEU A 19 11.98 -2.03 6.97
N MET A 20 10.71 -2.14 6.56
CA MET A 20 10.31 -3.05 5.47
C MET A 20 10.84 -2.56 4.13
N LEU A 21 10.86 -1.26 3.84
CA LEU A 21 11.48 -0.75 2.60
C LEU A 21 12.95 -1.17 2.54
N VAL A 22 13.71 -0.96 3.62
CA VAL A 22 15.12 -1.35 3.69
C VAL A 22 15.29 -2.86 3.56
N PHE A 23 14.49 -3.64 4.28
CA PHE A 23 14.53 -5.10 4.21
C PHE A 23 14.14 -5.65 2.83
N THR A 24 13.18 -5.04 2.15
CA THR A 24 12.66 -5.55 0.88
C THR A 24 13.52 -5.18 -0.32
N VAL A 25 14.13 -4.00 -0.29
CA VAL A 25 15.00 -3.48 -1.36
C VAL A 25 16.45 -3.92 -1.18
N TYR A 26 16.95 -3.95 0.06
CA TYR A 26 18.36 -4.26 0.36
C TYR A 26 18.53 -5.57 1.16
N GLY A 27 17.50 -6.42 1.20
CA GLY A 27 17.52 -7.60 2.05
C GLY A 27 18.60 -8.63 1.69
N ALA A 28 18.96 -8.77 0.41
CA ALA A 28 20.08 -9.62 0.00
C ALA A 28 21.43 -9.09 0.49
N ALA A 29 21.57 -7.77 0.64
CA ALA A 29 22.75 -7.14 1.23
C ALA A 29 22.80 -7.30 2.76
N LEU A 30 21.65 -7.41 3.43
CA LEU A 30 21.55 -7.54 4.89
C LEU A 30 21.66 -8.98 5.41
N VAL A 31 21.00 -9.92 4.74
CA VAL A 31 20.87 -11.32 5.21
C VAL A 31 21.72 -12.29 4.36
N GLY A 32 22.28 -11.80 3.24
CA GLY A 32 22.99 -12.62 2.26
C GLY A 32 22.04 -13.23 1.23
N HIS A 33 22.55 -13.46 0.02
CA HIS A 33 21.74 -13.90 -1.13
C HIS A 33 21.05 -15.25 -0.89
N TYR A 34 21.75 -16.21 -0.29
CA TYR A 34 21.18 -17.53 -0.03
C TYR A 34 20.01 -17.50 0.97
N ALA A 35 20.12 -16.69 2.03
CA ALA A 35 19.03 -16.53 2.98
C ALA A 35 17.85 -15.75 2.36
N ALA A 36 18.14 -14.74 1.55
CA ALA A 36 17.14 -13.98 0.80
C ALA A 36 16.33 -14.89 -0.15
N GLU A 37 16.97 -15.80 -0.88
CA GLU A 37 16.28 -16.78 -1.74
C GLU A 37 15.36 -17.72 -0.94
N LYS A 38 15.82 -18.22 0.21
CA LYS A 38 15.00 -19.09 1.08
C LYS A 38 13.81 -18.34 1.67
N ILE A 39 14.00 -17.09 2.09
CA ILE A 39 12.91 -16.22 2.57
C ILE A 39 11.93 -15.95 1.43
N THR A 40 12.42 -15.73 0.22
CA THR A 40 11.60 -15.49 -0.97
C THR A 40 10.69 -16.68 -1.29
N GLY A 41 11.21 -17.91 -1.17
CA GLY A 41 10.41 -19.13 -1.35
C GLY A 41 9.32 -19.32 -0.27
N ALA A 42 9.50 -18.74 0.92
CA ALA A 42 8.55 -18.85 2.03
C ALA A 42 7.54 -17.68 2.10
N LEU A 43 7.94 -16.47 1.67
CA LEU A 43 7.19 -15.22 1.79
C LEU A 43 7.16 -14.46 0.44
N PRO A 44 6.33 -14.89 -0.52
CA PRO A 44 6.39 -14.47 -1.93
C PRO A 44 5.81 -13.07 -2.22
N ALA A 45 5.86 -12.13 -1.27
CA ALA A 45 5.08 -10.91 -1.40
C ALA A 45 5.74 -9.69 -0.75
N LEU A 46 6.98 -9.35 -1.10
CA LEU A 46 7.61 -8.17 -0.50
C LEU A 46 8.33 -7.19 -1.45
N SER A 47 8.73 -7.55 -2.68
CA SER A 47 9.48 -6.64 -3.57
C SER A 47 9.41 -7.00 -5.07
N CYS A 48 10.07 -6.21 -5.94
CA CYS A 48 10.13 -6.48 -7.38
C CYS A 48 11.23 -7.50 -7.72
N ALA A 49 10.95 -8.54 -8.51
CA ALA A 49 11.96 -9.55 -8.87
C ALA A 49 13.08 -9.06 -9.79
N TYR A 50 12.90 -7.92 -10.46
CA TYR A 50 13.95 -7.32 -11.30
C TYR A 50 15.05 -6.62 -10.47
N ASP A 51 14.86 -6.51 -9.16
CA ASP A 51 15.86 -5.98 -8.24
C ASP A 51 16.74 -7.11 -7.70
N MET A 52 18.01 -7.14 -8.10
CA MET A 52 18.93 -8.23 -7.74
C MET A 52 19.35 -8.21 -6.26
N GLN A 53 19.07 -7.12 -5.52
CA GLN A 53 19.39 -7.02 -4.09
C GLN A 53 18.20 -7.29 -3.15
N ASN A 54 17.08 -7.75 -3.71
CA ASN A 54 15.85 -7.92 -2.97
C ASN A 54 15.83 -9.14 -2.03
N ALA A 55 14.83 -9.22 -1.14
CA ALA A 55 14.66 -10.36 -0.23
C ALA A 55 13.38 -11.20 -0.44
N ALA A 56 12.48 -10.79 -1.33
CA ALA A 56 11.25 -11.53 -1.60
C ALA A 56 10.52 -11.01 -2.84
N TYR A 57 10.00 -11.91 -3.68
CA TYR A 57 9.33 -11.52 -4.92
C TYR A 57 7.93 -10.96 -4.71
N CYS A 58 7.39 -10.35 -5.76
CA CYS A 58 6.02 -9.90 -5.83
C CYS A 58 5.17 -11.09 -6.26
N VAL A 59 4.06 -11.27 -5.57
CA VAL A 59 3.22 -12.44 -5.76
C VAL A 59 2.57 -12.55 -7.13
N LEU A 60 2.48 -11.44 -7.86
CA LEU A 60 1.96 -11.43 -9.22
C LEU A 60 2.89 -12.16 -10.21
N ILE A 61 4.19 -12.22 -9.93
CA ILE A 61 5.17 -12.91 -10.80
C ILE A 61 4.91 -14.43 -10.85
N PRO A 62 4.89 -15.16 -9.72
CA PRO A 62 4.58 -16.59 -9.77
C PRO A 62 3.17 -16.84 -10.30
N THR A 63 2.20 -15.95 -10.07
CA THR A 63 0.86 -16.07 -10.67
C THR A 63 0.91 -15.95 -12.19
N GLN A 64 1.58 -14.93 -12.74
CA GLN A 64 1.72 -14.75 -14.19
C GLN A 64 2.48 -15.90 -14.84
N HIS A 65 3.57 -16.36 -14.20
CA HIS A 65 4.34 -17.51 -14.68
C HIS A 65 3.53 -18.82 -14.68
N GLN A 66 2.66 -19.02 -13.68
CA GLN A 66 1.74 -20.17 -13.65
C GLN A 66 0.70 -20.08 -14.77
N VAL A 67 0.13 -18.90 -15.00
CA VAL A 67 -0.84 -18.69 -16.08
C VAL A 67 -0.20 -18.92 -17.45
N HIS A 68 1.01 -18.39 -17.66
CA HIS A 68 1.77 -18.53 -18.90
C HIS A 68 2.20 -19.99 -19.16
N HIS A 69 3.07 -20.55 -18.30
CA HIS A 69 3.70 -21.85 -18.58
C HIS A 69 2.88 -23.06 -18.17
N ARG A 70 2.05 -22.98 -17.13
CA ARG A 70 1.33 -24.17 -16.64
C ARG A 70 -0.07 -24.28 -17.18
N ILE A 71 -0.82 -23.18 -17.14
CA ILE A 71 -2.21 -23.17 -17.61
C ILE A 71 -2.26 -23.12 -19.14
N GLY A 72 -1.46 -22.26 -19.77
CA GLY A 72 -1.38 -22.17 -21.24
C GLY A 72 -0.91 -23.47 -21.89
N GLU A 73 0.28 -23.97 -21.53
CA GLU A 73 0.82 -25.21 -22.10
C GLU A 73 -0.01 -26.45 -21.74
N GLY A 74 -0.58 -26.48 -20.52
CA GLY A 74 -1.46 -27.56 -20.07
C GLY A 74 -2.78 -27.64 -20.85
N LEU A 75 -3.33 -26.50 -21.29
CA LEU A 75 -4.54 -26.46 -22.11
C LEU A 75 -4.27 -26.91 -23.56
N VAL A 76 -3.08 -26.60 -24.09
CA VAL A 76 -2.66 -27.00 -25.45
C VAL A 76 -2.33 -28.49 -25.52
N ARG A 77 -1.74 -29.07 -24.46
CA ARG A 77 -1.32 -30.48 -24.48
C ARG A 77 -2.42 -31.50 -24.15
N ALA A 78 -3.61 -31.07 -23.69
CA ALA A 78 -4.84 -31.85 -23.49
C ALA A 78 -4.76 -33.24 -22.79
N GLN A 79 -3.59 -33.68 -22.31
CA GLN A 79 -3.28 -35.00 -21.74
C GLN A 79 -1.83 -34.86 -21.24
N GLU A 80 -1.46 -34.80 -19.97
CA GLU A 80 -1.97 -35.40 -18.75
C GLU A 80 -1.83 -34.38 -17.61
N ILE A 81 -2.83 -34.30 -16.73
CA ILE A 81 -2.69 -33.59 -15.46
C ILE A 81 -1.82 -34.47 -14.55
N THR A 82 -0.50 -34.45 -14.76
CA THR A 82 0.44 -35.26 -13.98
C THR A 82 0.58 -34.68 -12.57
N PHE A 83 0.73 -35.54 -11.55
CA PHE A 83 1.02 -35.14 -10.16
C PHE A 83 2.20 -34.14 -10.04
N ALA A 84 3.15 -34.19 -10.98
CA ALA A 84 4.29 -33.27 -11.06
C ALA A 84 3.93 -31.80 -11.31
N ILE A 85 2.79 -31.51 -11.95
CA ILE A 85 2.31 -30.13 -12.20
C ILE A 85 1.39 -29.67 -11.07
N VAL A 86 0.50 -30.57 -10.62
CA VAL A 86 -0.52 -30.28 -9.60
C VAL A 86 0.10 -29.99 -8.24
N LEU A 87 1.06 -30.81 -7.79
CA LEU A 87 1.63 -30.69 -6.46
C LEU A 87 2.31 -29.32 -6.22
N PRO A 88 3.24 -28.84 -7.08
CA PRO A 88 3.82 -27.51 -6.90
C PRO A 88 2.79 -26.39 -7.10
N LEU A 89 1.76 -26.57 -7.91
CA LEU A 89 0.68 -25.59 -8.06
C LEU A 89 -0.12 -25.47 -6.75
N VAL A 90 -0.49 -26.60 -6.14
CA VAL A 90 -1.19 -26.63 -4.85
C VAL A 90 -0.33 -26.00 -3.74
N PHE A 91 0.95 -26.36 -3.64
CA PHE A 91 1.84 -25.77 -2.63
C PHE A 91 1.99 -24.26 -2.79
N THR A 92 2.19 -23.77 -4.01
CA THR A 92 2.30 -22.33 -4.26
C THR A 92 1.00 -21.59 -3.96
N VAL A 93 -0.16 -22.14 -4.35
CA VAL A 93 -1.48 -21.58 -4.03
C VAL A 93 -1.74 -21.60 -2.52
N LEU A 94 -1.29 -22.62 -1.80
CA LEU A 94 -1.48 -22.74 -0.35
C LEU A 94 -0.60 -21.75 0.42
N THR A 95 0.68 -21.64 0.07
CA THR A 95 1.59 -20.63 0.65
C THR A 95 1.11 -19.22 0.33
N PHE A 96 0.64 -18.98 -0.90
CA PHE A 96 -0.02 -17.75 -1.31
C PHE A 96 -1.22 -17.43 -0.42
N PHE A 97 -2.12 -18.40 -0.25
CA PHE A 97 -3.32 -18.22 0.55
C PHE A 97 -3.00 -17.96 2.02
N ALA A 98 -2.01 -18.65 2.59
CA ALA A 98 -1.54 -18.42 3.95
C ALA A 98 -1.01 -16.99 4.14
N PHE A 99 -0.23 -16.48 3.19
CA PHE A 99 0.27 -15.10 3.24
C PHE A 99 -0.87 -14.08 3.17
N PHE A 100 -1.79 -14.23 2.23
CA PHE A 100 -2.94 -13.32 2.07
C PHE A 100 -3.91 -13.41 3.25
N PHE A 101 -4.05 -14.59 3.84
CA PHE A 101 -4.79 -14.77 5.07
C PHE A 101 -4.16 -13.93 6.18
N VAL A 102 -2.85 -14.03 6.42
CA VAL A 102 -2.20 -13.32 7.54
C VAL A 102 -2.08 -11.81 7.30
N LEU A 103 -1.59 -11.38 6.13
CA LEU A 103 -1.22 -9.99 5.86
C LEU A 103 -2.29 -9.20 5.10
N GLY A 104 -3.07 -9.87 4.24
CA GLY A 104 -4.16 -9.27 3.48
C GLY A 104 -3.89 -7.87 2.94
N LYS A 105 -4.84 -6.95 3.12
CA LYS A 105 -4.71 -5.55 2.68
C LYS A 105 -3.73 -4.72 3.51
N THR A 106 -3.38 -5.18 4.70
CA THR A 106 -2.42 -4.51 5.57
C THR A 106 -1.05 -4.43 4.91
N PHE A 107 -0.74 -5.39 4.02
CA PHE A 107 0.47 -5.36 3.20
C PHE A 107 0.64 -4.03 2.45
N CYS A 108 -0.37 -3.58 1.70
CA CYS A 108 -0.30 -2.34 0.91
C CYS A 108 -0.09 -1.09 1.78
N GLY A 109 -0.58 -1.10 3.03
CA GLY A 109 -0.49 0.05 3.94
C GLY A 109 0.76 0.08 4.83
N TRP A 110 1.35 -1.07 5.12
CA TRP A 110 2.42 -1.22 6.13
C TRP A 110 3.75 -1.74 5.58
N ILE A 111 3.72 -2.57 4.53
CA ILE A 111 4.90 -3.34 4.10
C ILE A 111 5.33 -2.97 2.69
N CYS A 112 4.39 -2.66 1.79
CA CYS A 112 4.68 -2.44 0.38
C CYS A 112 5.72 -1.31 0.17
N PRO A 113 6.85 -1.60 -0.52
CA PRO A 113 7.91 -0.61 -0.75
C PRO A 113 7.42 0.56 -1.62
N LEU A 114 6.60 0.27 -2.63
CA LEU A 114 6.03 1.26 -3.54
C LEU A 114 5.05 2.22 -2.83
N GLY A 115 4.24 1.69 -1.90
CA GLY A 115 3.33 2.49 -1.09
C GLY A 115 4.08 3.41 -0.13
N THR A 116 5.16 2.90 0.46
CA THR A 116 6.07 3.67 1.32
C THR A 116 6.77 4.78 0.54
N LEU A 117 7.29 4.48 -0.65
CA LEU A 117 7.94 5.47 -1.52
C LEU A 117 6.98 6.62 -1.90
N GLN A 118 5.75 6.29 -2.32
CA GLN A 118 4.75 7.31 -2.64
C GLN A 118 4.36 8.15 -1.41
N GLU A 119 4.29 7.55 -0.23
CA GLU A 119 4.01 8.31 0.99
C GLU A 119 5.16 9.26 1.37
N LEU A 120 6.41 8.81 1.17
CA LEU A 120 7.59 9.63 1.38
C LEU A 120 7.64 10.80 0.40
N LEU A 121 7.41 10.54 -0.90
CA LEU A 121 7.30 11.58 -1.93
C LEU A 121 6.20 12.58 -1.60
N GLY A 122 5.03 12.12 -1.14
CA GLY A 122 3.96 13.03 -0.70
C GLY A 122 4.34 13.87 0.52
N ARG A 123 5.14 13.34 1.46
CA ARG A 123 5.70 14.14 2.58
C ARG A 123 6.68 15.20 2.09
N ILE A 124 7.50 14.85 1.09
CA ILE A 124 8.44 15.76 0.45
C ILE A 124 7.69 16.88 -0.29
N GLY A 125 6.68 16.55 -1.11
CA GLY A 125 5.82 17.54 -1.79
C GLY A 125 5.18 18.53 -0.82
N ARG A 126 4.65 18.04 0.31
CA ARG A 126 4.12 18.90 1.40
C ARG A 126 5.16 19.82 2.00
N ARG A 127 6.41 19.36 2.14
CA ARG A 127 7.51 20.18 2.65
C ARG A 127 7.88 21.32 1.68
N PHE A 128 7.77 21.07 0.38
CA PHE A 128 8.01 22.05 -0.67
C PHE A 128 6.80 22.94 -1.00
N HIS A 129 5.76 22.96 -0.15
CA HIS A 129 4.51 23.73 -0.34
C HIS A 129 3.74 23.38 -1.63
N ILE A 130 4.08 22.27 -2.29
CA ILE A 130 3.23 21.62 -3.28
C ILE A 130 2.17 20.87 -2.47
N GLY A 131 1.23 21.64 -1.90
CA GLY A 131 0.20 21.12 -1.03
C GLY A 131 -0.62 20.07 -1.79
N PRO A 132 -0.94 18.91 -1.19
CA PRO A 132 -1.70 17.89 -1.87
C PRO A 132 -3.06 18.48 -2.24
N ARG A 133 -3.35 18.57 -3.54
CA ARG A 133 -4.70 18.90 -3.98
C ARG A 133 -5.57 17.73 -3.54
N ARG A 134 -6.44 17.98 -2.58
CA ARG A 134 -7.54 17.07 -2.27
C ARG A 134 -8.34 16.94 -3.56
N LEU A 135 -8.69 15.72 -3.94
CA LEU A 135 -9.69 15.52 -4.98
C LEU A 135 -10.98 16.17 -4.49
N GLU A 136 -11.39 17.26 -5.12
CA GLU A 136 -12.62 17.96 -4.79
C GLU A 136 -13.84 17.08 -5.13
N ALA A 137 -15.04 17.53 -4.78
CA ALA A 137 -16.27 16.76 -5.03
C ALA A 137 -16.42 16.32 -6.51
N GLY A 138 -15.92 17.12 -7.47
CA GLY A 138 -15.87 16.78 -8.89
C GLY A 138 -14.85 15.68 -9.22
N ASP A 139 -13.62 15.80 -8.70
CA ASP A 139 -12.55 14.81 -8.89
C ASP A 139 -12.87 13.45 -8.27
N LEU A 140 -13.75 13.40 -7.27
CA LEU A 140 -14.23 12.16 -6.66
C LEU A 140 -15.20 11.39 -7.56
N VAL A 141 -15.96 12.09 -8.42
CA VAL A 141 -16.77 11.46 -9.47
C VAL A 141 -15.85 10.84 -10.52
N GLU A 142 -14.78 11.55 -10.90
CA GLU A 142 -13.70 11.04 -11.77
C GLU A 142 -13.04 9.79 -11.13
N ASN A 143 -12.70 9.86 -9.85
CA ASN A 143 -12.11 8.75 -9.11
C ASN A 143 -13.03 7.52 -9.10
N ARG A 144 -14.36 7.69 -9.05
CA ARG A 144 -15.32 6.58 -9.20
C ARG A 144 -15.23 5.89 -10.56
N LYS A 145 -14.90 6.63 -11.63
CA LYS A 145 -14.65 6.07 -12.98
C LYS A 145 -13.27 5.42 -13.11
N VAL A 146 -12.27 5.87 -12.34
CA VAL A 146 -10.91 5.29 -12.34
C VAL A 146 -10.82 4.03 -11.48
N ARG A 147 -11.65 3.89 -10.43
CA ARG A 147 -11.73 2.69 -9.58
C ARG A 147 -11.84 1.34 -10.34
N PRO A 148 -12.61 1.18 -11.43
CA PRO A 148 -12.63 -0.07 -12.19
C PRO A 148 -11.36 -0.36 -13.00
N VAL A 149 -10.50 0.64 -13.28
CA VAL A 149 -9.29 0.46 -14.10
C VAL A 149 -8.33 -0.56 -13.48
N LYS A 150 -8.22 -0.62 -12.15
CA LYS A 150 -7.41 -1.64 -11.46
C LYS A 150 -7.88 -3.08 -11.76
N TRP A 151 -9.19 -3.28 -11.93
CA TRP A 151 -9.79 -4.58 -12.25
C TRP A 151 -9.55 -4.93 -13.71
N LEU A 152 -9.64 -3.95 -14.61
CA LEU A 152 -9.25 -4.10 -16.01
C LEU A 152 -7.76 -4.45 -16.13
N MET A 153 -6.88 -3.73 -15.44
CA MET A 153 -5.44 -4.01 -15.43
C MET A 153 -5.14 -5.39 -14.88
N LEU A 154 -5.82 -5.81 -13.79
CA LEU A 154 -5.67 -7.15 -13.23
C LEU A 154 -6.10 -8.22 -14.25
N LEU A 155 -7.30 -8.11 -14.82
CA LEU A 155 -7.81 -9.09 -15.77
C LEU A 155 -6.95 -9.17 -17.03
N VAL A 156 -6.57 -8.02 -17.60
CA VAL A 156 -5.84 -7.98 -18.87
C VAL A 156 -4.35 -8.29 -18.70
N LEU A 157 -3.63 -7.55 -17.85
CA LEU A 157 -2.16 -7.67 -17.76
C LEU A 157 -1.69 -8.84 -16.90
N VAL A 158 -2.50 -9.33 -15.95
CA VAL A 158 -2.09 -10.45 -15.06
C VAL A 158 -2.65 -11.78 -15.53
N PHE A 159 -3.85 -11.83 -16.10
CA PHE A 159 -4.49 -13.09 -16.51
C PHE A 159 -4.55 -13.28 -18.04
N LEU A 160 -5.18 -12.37 -18.77
CA LEU A 160 -5.48 -12.55 -20.20
C LEU A 160 -4.21 -12.62 -21.05
N LEU A 161 -3.30 -11.65 -20.94
CA LEU A 161 -2.11 -11.58 -21.79
C LEU A 161 -1.13 -12.74 -21.53
N PRO A 162 -0.79 -13.10 -20.27
CA PRO A 162 0.00 -14.30 -20.00
C PRO A 162 -0.66 -15.58 -20.52
N LEU A 163 -1.99 -15.68 -20.44
CA LEU A 163 -2.72 -16.84 -20.94
C LEU A 163 -2.61 -16.95 -22.47
N LEU A 164 -2.80 -15.83 -23.19
CA LEU A 164 -2.66 -15.80 -24.66
C LEU A 164 -1.24 -16.11 -25.12
N ALA A 165 -0.22 -15.65 -24.37
CA ALA A 165 1.17 -15.99 -24.64
C ALA A 165 1.45 -17.48 -24.37
N GLY A 166 0.86 -18.06 -23.31
CA GLY A 166 0.94 -19.48 -23.01
C GLY A 166 0.22 -20.39 -24.01
N LEU A 167 -0.83 -19.89 -24.68
CA LEU A 167 -1.53 -20.57 -25.78
C LEU A 167 -0.82 -20.46 -27.13
N GLY A 168 0.30 -19.71 -27.20
CA GLY A 168 1.03 -19.47 -28.44
C GLY A 168 0.38 -18.48 -29.41
N ILE A 169 -0.68 -17.77 -28.98
CA ILE A 169 -1.37 -16.74 -29.78
C ILE A 169 -0.63 -15.40 -29.73
N ALA A 170 -0.02 -15.09 -28.59
CA ALA A 170 0.77 -13.87 -28.38
C ALA A 170 2.27 -14.21 -28.25
N PRO A 171 3.18 -13.25 -28.55
CA PRO A 171 4.60 -13.48 -28.40
C PRO A 171 4.98 -13.73 -26.94
N HIS A 172 6.00 -14.56 -26.72
CA HIS A 172 6.47 -14.97 -25.38
C HIS A 172 6.92 -13.78 -24.51
N SER A 173 7.22 -12.63 -25.11
CA SER A 173 7.49 -11.37 -24.41
C SER A 173 6.30 -10.86 -23.59
N LEU A 174 5.07 -11.28 -23.89
CA LEU A 174 3.86 -11.02 -23.09
C LEU A 174 3.61 -12.08 -22.01
N GLY A 175 4.60 -12.88 -21.63
CA GLY A 175 4.50 -13.80 -20.50
C GLY A 175 4.32 -13.08 -19.16
N ASN A 176 4.99 -11.93 -18.94
CA ASN A 176 4.95 -11.17 -17.68
C ASN A 176 4.61 -9.67 -17.83
N PRO A 177 3.55 -9.28 -18.57
CA PRO A 177 3.39 -7.92 -19.06
C PRO A 177 3.11 -6.91 -17.94
N TYR A 178 2.40 -7.29 -16.87
CA TYR A 178 2.26 -6.40 -15.72
C TYR A 178 3.61 -6.09 -15.05
N CYS A 179 4.48 -7.09 -14.89
CA CYS A 179 5.78 -6.91 -14.24
C CYS A 179 6.71 -6.04 -15.08
N ASP A 180 6.55 -6.08 -16.40
CA ASP A 180 7.30 -5.20 -17.30
C ASP A 180 6.85 -3.74 -17.22
N VAL A 181 5.55 -3.51 -17.01
CA VAL A 181 4.93 -2.18 -16.93
C VAL A 181 4.93 -1.59 -15.50
N CYS A 182 5.16 -2.43 -14.48
CA CYS A 182 5.02 -2.03 -13.08
C CYS A 182 6.06 -0.96 -12.68
N PRO A 183 5.64 0.20 -12.14
CA PRO A 183 6.57 1.24 -11.70
C PRO A 183 7.44 0.80 -10.52
N SER A 184 7.06 -0.26 -9.79
CA SER A 184 7.94 -0.82 -8.76
C SER A 184 9.25 -1.34 -9.33
N ARG A 185 9.27 -1.82 -10.59
CA ARG A 185 10.48 -2.30 -11.26
C ARG A 185 11.54 -1.21 -11.26
N ILE A 186 11.21 -0.06 -11.86
CA ILE A 186 12.13 1.07 -11.99
C ILE A 186 12.39 1.71 -10.62
N ALA A 187 11.36 1.81 -9.76
CA ALA A 187 11.51 2.45 -8.46
C ALA A 187 12.49 1.71 -7.54
N THR A 188 12.37 0.39 -7.38
CA THR A 188 13.24 -0.36 -6.47
C THR A 188 14.64 -0.51 -7.04
N THR A 189 14.78 -0.72 -8.35
CA THR A 189 16.10 -0.84 -8.99
C THR A 189 16.87 0.48 -8.97
N LEU A 190 16.17 1.61 -9.08
CA LEU A 190 16.80 2.93 -8.94
C LEU A 190 17.27 3.19 -7.50
N LEU A 191 16.56 2.68 -6.50
CA LEU A 191 17.00 2.74 -5.11
C LEU A 191 18.30 1.93 -4.92
N THR A 192 18.45 0.78 -5.55
CA THR A 192 19.67 -0.04 -5.49
C THR A 192 20.79 0.43 -6.42
N GLY A 193 20.57 1.54 -7.16
CA GLY A 193 21.56 2.15 -8.05
C GLY A 193 21.65 1.51 -9.44
N ASN A 194 20.74 0.60 -9.80
CA ASN A 194 20.68 0.00 -11.13
C ASN A 194 19.78 0.82 -12.06
N THR A 195 20.39 1.45 -13.08
CA THR A 195 19.70 2.25 -14.11
C THR A 195 19.37 1.48 -15.38
N GLU A 196 19.78 0.21 -15.51
CA GLU A 196 19.54 -0.60 -16.71
C GLU A 196 18.04 -0.77 -17.01
N GLN A 197 17.22 -0.82 -15.96
CA GLN A 197 15.77 -0.97 -16.09
C GLN A 197 15.06 0.31 -16.56
N LEU A 198 15.77 1.44 -16.61
CA LEU A 198 15.26 2.70 -17.19
C LEU A 198 15.47 2.75 -18.70
N ALA A 199 16.44 1.99 -19.23
CA ALA A 199 16.75 1.93 -20.65
C ALA A 199 15.63 1.22 -21.43
N LEU A 200 15.21 1.83 -22.54
CA LEU A 200 14.22 1.25 -23.44
C LEU A 200 14.90 0.16 -24.29
N ARG A 201 14.32 -1.05 -24.28
CA ARG A 201 14.73 -2.11 -25.20
C ARG A 201 14.09 -1.86 -26.56
N VAL A 202 14.93 -1.83 -27.61
CA VAL A 202 14.56 -1.49 -29.01
C VAL A 202 14.64 -2.72 -29.91
N ASP A 203 14.74 -3.91 -29.31
CA ASP A 203 14.80 -5.22 -29.95
C ASP A 203 13.45 -5.60 -30.57
N ASP A 204 12.36 -5.46 -29.81
CA ASP A 204 11.01 -5.80 -30.25
C ASP A 204 10.04 -4.64 -30.03
N GLY A 205 9.10 -4.43 -30.97
CA GLY A 205 8.07 -3.38 -30.83
C GLY A 205 7.19 -3.52 -29.58
N VAL A 206 6.98 -4.75 -29.11
CA VAL A 206 6.25 -5.05 -27.86
C VAL A 206 7.07 -4.66 -26.62
N SER A 207 8.35 -5.09 -26.57
CA SER A 207 9.26 -4.77 -25.46
C SER A 207 9.48 -3.26 -25.35
N PHE A 208 9.57 -2.58 -26.48
CA PHE A 208 9.62 -1.12 -26.56
C PHE A 208 8.34 -0.48 -25.98
N ALA A 209 7.15 -0.94 -26.39
CA ALA A 209 5.88 -0.40 -25.91
C ALA A 209 5.69 -0.61 -24.40
N LEU A 210 6.03 -1.80 -23.88
CA LEU A 210 5.95 -2.10 -22.45
C LEU A 210 6.95 -1.26 -21.64
N GLY A 211 8.19 -1.11 -22.12
CA GLY A 211 9.20 -0.26 -21.50
C GLY A 211 8.80 1.22 -21.50
N ALA A 212 8.25 1.72 -22.61
CA ALA A 212 7.72 3.08 -22.70
C ALA A 212 6.55 3.30 -21.74
N ALA A 213 5.64 2.33 -21.62
CA ALA A 213 4.54 2.36 -20.66
C ALA A 213 5.05 2.35 -19.20
N ALA A 214 6.08 1.57 -18.90
CA ALA A 214 6.72 1.55 -17.58
C ALA A 214 7.33 2.92 -17.23
N ASN A 215 8.07 3.52 -18.16
CA ASN A 215 8.68 4.84 -18.03
C ASN A 215 7.62 5.94 -17.87
N ALA A 216 6.51 5.86 -18.61
CA ALA A 216 5.39 6.78 -18.45
C ALA A 216 4.72 6.63 -17.07
N LEU A 217 4.52 5.40 -16.58
CA LEU A 217 3.89 5.13 -15.29
C LEU A 217 4.76 5.55 -14.10
N ILE A 218 6.08 5.34 -14.16
CA ILE A 218 6.98 5.84 -13.10
C ILE A 218 7.00 7.37 -13.10
N GLY A 219 7.03 8.02 -14.26
CA GLY A 219 6.91 9.48 -14.37
C GLY A 219 5.62 10.00 -13.76
N PHE A 220 4.48 9.38 -14.12
CA PHE A 220 3.17 9.67 -13.52
C PHE A 220 3.18 9.44 -12.00
N MET A 221 3.79 8.36 -11.52
CA MET A 221 3.89 8.09 -10.08
C MET A 221 4.71 9.15 -9.36
N LEU A 222 5.89 9.52 -9.86
CA LEU A 222 6.79 10.48 -9.22
C LEU A 222 6.15 11.87 -9.15
N VAL A 223 5.64 12.37 -10.28
CA VAL A 223 4.99 13.68 -10.36
C VAL A 223 3.66 13.67 -9.60
N GLY A 224 2.85 12.64 -9.82
CA GLY A 224 1.56 12.48 -9.17
C GLY A 224 1.66 12.32 -7.66
N ALA A 225 2.69 11.64 -7.13
CA ALA A 225 2.86 11.43 -5.69
C ALA A 225 3.20 12.73 -4.94
N LEU A 226 3.71 13.76 -5.62
CA LEU A 226 3.91 15.09 -5.05
C LEU A 226 2.57 15.83 -4.86
N ALA A 227 1.62 15.67 -5.79
CA ALA A 227 0.35 16.38 -5.80
C ALA A 227 -0.82 15.61 -5.14
N ILE A 228 -0.81 14.27 -5.23
CA ILE A 228 -1.89 13.39 -4.79
C ILE A 228 -1.31 12.31 -3.87
N ARG A 229 -2.05 11.92 -2.83
CA ARG A 229 -1.64 10.83 -1.95
C ARG A 229 -1.81 9.49 -2.67
N GLN A 230 -0.70 8.80 -2.91
CA GLN A 230 -0.63 7.43 -3.42
C GLN A 230 -1.42 7.22 -4.73
N PRO A 231 -1.11 7.96 -5.82
CA PRO A 231 -1.86 7.89 -7.08
C PRO A 231 -1.80 6.49 -7.70
N PHE A 232 -0.63 5.85 -7.73
CA PHE A 232 -0.49 4.53 -8.35
C PHE A 232 -1.20 3.44 -7.54
N CYS A 233 -1.25 3.56 -6.21
CA CYS A 233 -1.97 2.60 -5.38
C CYS A 233 -3.47 2.50 -5.72
N ARG A 234 -4.06 3.53 -6.34
CA ARG A 234 -5.48 3.54 -6.77
C ARG A 234 -5.73 2.71 -8.03
N ILE A 235 -4.73 2.58 -8.89
CA ILE A 235 -4.81 1.81 -10.15
C ILE A 235 -4.08 0.46 -10.08
N CYS A 236 -3.30 0.23 -9.02
CA CYS A 236 -2.48 -0.96 -8.85
C CYS A 236 -3.33 -2.25 -8.82
N PRO A 237 -3.10 -3.21 -9.74
CA PRO A 237 -3.82 -4.47 -9.75
C PRO A 237 -3.52 -5.35 -8.54
N MET A 238 -2.37 -5.15 -7.87
CA MET A 238 -2.05 -5.86 -6.61
C MET A 238 -3.04 -5.50 -5.49
N LEU A 239 -3.54 -4.26 -5.46
CA LEU A 239 -4.58 -3.87 -4.51
C LEU A 239 -5.93 -4.55 -4.84
N ALA A 240 -6.28 -4.64 -6.12
CA ALA A 240 -7.47 -5.34 -6.59
C ALA A 240 -7.42 -6.84 -6.27
N PHE A 241 -6.25 -7.45 -6.45
CA PHE A 241 -6.02 -8.84 -6.14
C PHE A 241 -6.17 -9.12 -4.64
N ASN A 242 -5.61 -8.26 -3.77
CA ASN A 242 -5.86 -8.32 -2.33
C ASN A 242 -7.33 -8.08 -1.94
N ALA A 243 -8.08 -7.30 -2.73
CA ALA A 243 -9.49 -7.08 -2.49
C ALA A 243 -10.33 -8.34 -2.70
N LEU A 244 -9.92 -9.25 -3.58
CA LEU A 244 -10.60 -10.55 -3.77
C LEU A 244 -10.53 -11.42 -2.51
N PHE A 245 -9.39 -11.42 -1.81
CA PHE A 245 -9.16 -12.21 -0.60
C PHE A 245 -9.57 -11.47 0.70
N GLN A 246 -10.17 -10.29 0.60
CA GLN A 246 -10.51 -9.44 1.75
C GLN A 246 -11.46 -10.09 2.76
N ARG A 247 -12.29 -11.03 2.32
CA ARG A 247 -13.27 -11.73 3.18
C ARG A 247 -12.61 -12.74 4.10
N LEU A 248 -11.40 -13.18 3.75
CA LEU A 248 -10.67 -14.25 4.42
C LEU A 248 -9.64 -13.68 5.41
N SER A 249 -9.18 -12.45 5.21
CA SER A 249 -8.21 -11.83 6.13
C SER A 249 -8.82 -11.58 7.52
N PRO A 250 -8.13 -11.92 8.63
CA PRO A 250 -8.58 -11.67 9.98
C PRO A 250 -8.50 -10.18 10.31
N MET A 251 -7.67 -9.41 9.60
CA MET A 251 -7.49 -7.99 9.86
C MET A 251 -8.57 -7.17 9.17
N ARG A 252 -9.32 -6.39 9.95
CA ARG A 252 -10.46 -5.59 9.45
C ARG A 252 -10.64 -4.29 10.19
N LEU A 253 -11.15 -3.30 9.49
CA LEU A 253 -11.67 -2.08 10.09
C LEU A 253 -13.08 -2.36 10.61
N ALA A 254 -13.28 -2.19 11.91
CA ALA A 254 -14.57 -2.36 12.55
C ALA A 254 -15.10 -1.01 13.04
N LYS A 255 -16.25 -0.63 12.48
CA LYS A 255 -17.07 0.50 12.93
C LYS A 255 -18.30 -0.08 13.65
N PRO A 256 -18.29 -0.19 15.00
CA PRO A 256 -19.48 -0.62 15.74
C PRO A 256 -20.69 0.27 15.45
N ALA A 257 -21.88 -0.29 15.66
CA ALA A 257 -23.14 0.37 15.29
C ALA A 257 -23.31 1.71 16.00
N ARG A 258 -23.71 2.72 15.20
CA ARG A 258 -24.16 4.08 15.51
C ARG A 258 -23.65 4.70 16.82
N HIS A 259 -22.52 5.41 16.72
CA HIS A 259 -22.20 6.46 17.68
C HIS A 259 -22.98 7.74 17.34
N ALA A 260 -23.58 8.40 18.33
CA ALA A 260 -24.50 9.52 18.13
C ALA A 260 -23.93 10.66 17.26
N ASN A 261 -22.62 10.88 17.32
CA ASN A 261 -21.93 11.98 16.64
C ASN A 261 -21.20 11.54 15.35
N CYS A 262 -21.36 10.28 14.91
CA CYS A 262 -20.73 9.78 13.70
C CYS A 262 -21.57 10.14 12.46
N GLY A 263 -20.97 10.84 11.50
CA GLY A 263 -21.64 11.38 10.31
C GLY A 263 -21.70 12.91 10.26
N GLN A 264 -21.46 13.58 11.40
CA GLN A 264 -21.42 15.05 11.49
C GLN A 264 -20.01 15.64 11.22
N CYS A 265 -18.97 14.80 11.16
CA CYS A 265 -17.60 15.24 10.89
C CYS A 265 -16.97 14.40 9.77
N THR A 266 -16.08 15.02 8.99
CA THR A 266 -15.38 14.40 7.84
C THR A 266 -13.92 14.06 8.12
N ILE A 267 -13.46 14.23 9.36
CA ILE A 267 -12.04 14.12 9.75
C ILE A 267 -11.42 12.76 9.36
N CYS A 268 -12.17 11.66 9.50
CA CYS A 268 -11.68 10.32 9.13
C CYS A 268 -11.52 10.14 7.61
N ALA A 269 -12.39 10.75 6.81
CA ALA A 269 -12.29 10.77 5.36
C ALA A 269 -11.12 11.66 4.92
N GLU A 270 -10.89 12.78 5.62
CA GLU A 270 -9.72 13.64 5.39
C GLU A 270 -8.40 12.92 5.67
N ALA A 271 -8.37 12.13 6.75
CA ALA A 271 -7.21 11.33 7.12
C ALA A 271 -6.92 10.13 6.20
N CYS A 272 -7.89 9.70 5.39
CA CYS A 272 -7.75 8.52 4.54
C CYS A 272 -6.89 8.82 3.30
N PRO A 273 -5.73 8.15 3.08
CA PRO A 273 -4.88 8.42 1.92
C PRO A 273 -5.53 8.03 0.57
N MET A 274 -6.52 7.13 0.62
CA MET A 274 -7.28 6.67 -0.54
C MET A 274 -8.57 7.46 -0.76
N ASP A 275 -8.80 8.54 0.00
CA ASP A 275 -9.98 9.42 -0.10
C ASP A 275 -11.34 8.68 -0.02
N ILE A 276 -11.44 7.68 0.86
CA ILE A 276 -12.67 6.89 1.08
C ILE A 276 -13.64 7.69 1.98
N ARG A 277 -14.64 8.33 1.37
CA ARG A 277 -15.64 9.16 2.06
C ARG A 277 -16.67 8.34 2.83
N GLU A 278 -16.91 7.12 2.38
CA GLU A 278 -17.82 6.15 2.96
C GLU A 278 -17.49 5.88 4.45
N VAL A 279 -16.24 6.08 4.87
CA VAL A 279 -15.82 5.98 6.28
C VAL A 279 -16.51 7.00 7.19
N ALA A 280 -16.82 8.19 6.67
CA ALA A 280 -17.52 9.23 7.41
C ALA A 280 -19.04 9.04 7.38
N THR A 281 -19.62 8.70 6.22
CA THR A 281 -21.07 8.68 6.00
C THR A 281 -21.72 7.33 6.31
N GLU A 282 -21.09 6.22 5.92
CA GLU A 282 -21.66 4.87 6.02
C GLU A 282 -21.34 4.20 7.36
N GLN A 283 -22.14 3.21 7.74
CA GLN A 283 -21.99 2.48 9.00
C GLN A 283 -21.83 0.96 8.79
N GLY A 284 -21.31 0.28 9.82
CA GLY A 284 -21.13 -1.17 9.81
C GLY A 284 -20.15 -1.65 8.73
N ARG A 285 -20.52 -2.73 8.02
CA ARG A 285 -19.68 -3.34 6.97
C ARG A 285 -19.52 -2.49 5.71
N ARG A 286 -20.40 -1.51 5.48
CA ARG A 286 -20.32 -0.58 4.33
C ARG A 286 -19.44 0.64 4.61
N ALA A 287 -18.92 0.77 5.83
CA ALA A 287 -18.10 1.90 6.25
C ALA A 287 -16.73 1.97 5.58
N TYR A 288 -16.31 1.00 4.78
CA TYR A 288 -15.06 1.08 4.03
C TYR A 288 -15.20 0.39 2.68
N HIS A 289 -14.52 0.97 1.68
CA HIS A 289 -14.48 0.44 0.33
C HIS A 289 -13.41 -0.66 0.19
N GLU A 290 -13.47 -1.41 -0.90
CA GLU A 290 -12.46 -2.41 -1.24
C GLU A 290 -11.05 -1.83 -1.43
N ASP A 291 -10.92 -0.53 -1.67
CA ASP A 291 -9.64 0.19 -1.79
C ASP A 291 -8.94 0.46 -0.45
N CYS A 292 -9.59 0.11 0.67
CA CYS A 292 -9.02 0.37 1.99
C CYS A 292 -7.75 -0.46 2.23
N THR A 293 -6.60 0.20 2.34
CA THR A 293 -5.29 -0.42 2.62
C THR A 293 -5.06 -0.75 4.11
N LEU A 294 -6.08 -0.64 4.96
CA LEU A 294 -6.01 -0.88 6.42
C LEU A 294 -4.84 -0.14 7.11
N CYS A 295 -4.47 1.04 6.62
CA CYS A 295 -3.36 1.85 7.17
C CYS A 295 -3.63 2.42 8.58
N GLY A 296 -4.87 2.40 9.07
CA GLY A 296 -5.22 2.84 10.43
C GLY A 296 -5.33 4.34 10.66
N ARG A 297 -4.99 5.20 9.70
CA ARG A 297 -5.06 6.68 9.86
C ARG A 297 -6.45 7.17 10.26
N CYS A 298 -7.52 6.58 9.73
CA CYS A 298 -8.89 6.93 10.11
C CYS A 298 -9.20 6.66 11.59
N VAL A 299 -8.60 5.62 12.19
CA VAL A 299 -8.75 5.30 13.62
C VAL A 299 -7.96 6.28 14.48
N GLU A 300 -6.78 6.73 14.02
CA GLU A 300 -5.94 7.70 14.72
C GLU A 300 -6.57 9.09 14.82
N PHE A 301 -7.19 9.54 13.73
CA PHE A 301 -7.73 10.89 13.62
C PHE A 301 -9.21 10.99 14.00
N CYS A 302 -9.84 9.89 14.43
CA CYS A 302 -11.22 9.93 14.90
C CYS A 302 -11.30 10.54 16.31
N PRO A 303 -12.01 11.67 16.51
CA PRO A 303 -12.12 12.31 17.82
C PRO A 303 -13.10 11.60 18.76
N GLN A 304 -13.92 10.69 18.23
CA GLN A 304 -14.95 9.97 18.98
C GLN A 304 -14.39 8.65 19.51
N ASP A 305 -14.51 8.44 20.81
CA ASP A 305 -14.03 7.23 21.49
C ASP A 305 -14.78 5.98 21.00
N GLY A 306 -14.05 4.90 20.71
CA GLY A 306 -14.63 3.59 20.38
C GLY A 306 -15.38 3.48 19.05
N THR A 307 -15.49 4.58 18.27
CA THR A 307 -16.26 4.62 17.02
C THR A 307 -15.57 3.88 15.87
N LEU A 308 -14.24 3.87 15.82
CA LEU A 308 -13.46 3.15 14.82
C LEU A 308 -12.43 2.27 15.52
N SER A 309 -12.24 1.05 15.02
CA SER A 309 -11.24 0.12 15.57
C SER A 309 -10.60 -0.75 14.49
N LEU A 310 -9.30 -1.00 14.62
CA LEU A 310 -8.59 -2.04 13.88
C LEU A 310 -8.66 -3.33 14.69
N LYS A 311 -9.20 -4.39 14.08
CA LYS A 311 -9.31 -5.72 14.69
C LYS A 311 -8.47 -6.72 13.91
N TRP A 312 -7.89 -7.68 14.62
CA TRP A 312 -7.30 -8.89 14.08
C TRP A 312 -8.09 -10.07 14.64
N GLY A 313 -8.98 -10.63 13.83
CA GLY A 313 -9.92 -11.68 14.24
C GLY A 313 -10.78 -11.22 15.43
N PRO A 314 -10.67 -11.89 16.60
CA PRO A 314 -11.37 -11.48 17.82
C PRO A 314 -10.67 -10.33 18.56
N PHE A 315 -9.37 -10.12 18.35
CA PHE A 315 -8.56 -9.16 19.11
C PHE A 315 -8.72 -7.73 18.56
N LYS A 316 -8.88 -6.74 19.45
CA LYS A 316 -8.87 -5.32 19.10
C LYS A 316 -7.44 -4.79 19.24
N LEU A 317 -6.78 -4.50 18.11
CA LEU A 317 -5.41 -3.98 18.11
C LEU A 317 -5.37 -2.51 18.53
N PHE A 318 -6.26 -1.71 17.94
CA PHE A 318 -6.31 -0.27 18.21
C PHE A 318 -7.73 0.25 18.05
N SER A 319 -8.09 1.22 18.87
CA SER A 319 -9.41 1.84 18.89
C SER A 319 -9.27 3.35 18.96
N SER A 320 -10.19 4.06 18.33
CA SER A 320 -10.23 5.52 18.38
C SER A 320 -10.37 6.00 19.82
N ARG A 321 -9.57 7.00 20.17
CA ARG A 321 -9.60 7.67 21.47
C ARG A 321 -9.42 9.17 21.30
N ARG A 322 -10.23 9.97 22.00
CA ARG A 322 -10.20 11.44 21.92
C ARG A 322 -8.88 12.02 22.41
N GLU A 323 -8.31 11.46 23.47
CA GLU A 323 -7.01 11.87 24.00
C GLU A 323 -5.88 11.63 22.98
N TYR A 324 -5.93 10.48 22.29
CA TYR A 324 -4.98 10.14 21.25
C TYR A 324 -5.09 11.11 20.07
N TYR A 325 -6.31 11.42 19.62
CA TYR A 325 -6.58 12.43 18.59
C TYR A 325 -5.98 13.80 18.95
N LYS A 326 -6.24 14.30 20.16
CA LYS A 326 -5.70 15.60 20.63
C LYS A 326 -4.18 15.65 20.58
N ASN A 327 -3.50 14.57 20.95
CA ASN A 327 -2.04 14.49 20.90
C ASN A 327 -1.52 14.39 19.47
N ARG A 328 -2.23 13.69 18.58
CA ARG A 328 -1.84 13.54 17.17
C ARG A 328 -1.90 14.87 16.42
N VAL A 329 -2.97 15.65 16.60
CA VAL A 329 -3.22 16.94 15.93
C VAL A 329 -2.24 18.05 16.35
N LYS A 330 -1.48 17.85 17.45
CA LYS A 330 -0.37 18.76 17.82
C LYS A 330 0.79 18.68 16.82
N GLY A 331 1.06 17.51 16.26
CA GLY A 331 2.17 17.29 15.33
C GLY A 331 1.77 17.23 13.86
N GLU A 332 0.64 16.59 13.54
CA GLU A 332 0.20 16.37 12.16
C GLU A 332 -1.32 16.57 12.06
N LEU A 333 -1.77 17.33 11.07
CA LEU A 333 -3.18 17.51 10.77
C LEU A 333 -3.74 16.28 10.01
N PRO A 334 -5.07 16.11 9.95
CA PRO A 334 -5.71 14.97 9.26
C PRO A 334 -5.29 14.85 7.79
N ASP A 335 -5.15 15.97 7.09
CA ASP A 335 -4.65 16.05 5.71
C ASP A 335 -3.18 15.60 5.52
N GLY A 336 -2.45 15.41 6.62
CA GLY A 336 -1.05 15.01 6.65
C GLY A 336 -0.06 16.18 6.65
N THR A 337 -0.52 17.41 6.81
CA THR A 337 0.38 18.56 7.00
C THR A 337 1.01 18.52 8.39
N VAL A 338 2.34 18.63 8.43
CA VAL A 338 3.09 18.62 9.69
C VAL A 338 3.11 20.04 10.23
N LYS A 339 2.61 20.24 11.46
CA LYS A 339 2.64 21.56 12.09
C LYS A 339 4.09 21.93 12.42
N PRO A 340 4.57 23.13 12.06
CA PRO A 340 5.88 23.58 12.50
C PRO A 340 5.89 23.65 14.03
N ILE A 341 6.95 23.13 14.65
CA ILE A 341 7.14 23.18 16.10
C ILE A 341 7.32 24.67 16.46
N LYS A 342 6.26 25.33 16.90
CA LYS A 342 6.37 26.66 17.49
C LYS A 342 7.04 26.51 18.85
N PHE A 343 8.33 26.81 18.93
CA PHE A 343 9.00 27.06 20.19
C PHE A 343 8.43 28.33 20.80
N VAL A 344 7.32 28.21 21.54
CA VAL A 344 6.81 29.31 22.34
C VAL A 344 7.75 29.43 23.54
N LYS A 345 8.67 30.39 23.47
CA LYS A 345 9.52 30.78 24.60
C LYS A 345 8.57 31.25 25.69
N ARG A 346 8.43 30.47 26.76
CA ARG A 346 7.58 30.80 27.91
C ARG A 346 8.22 32.01 28.58
N VAL A 347 7.74 33.22 28.29
CA VAL A 347 8.15 34.42 29.03
C VAL A 347 7.52 34.28 30.42
N SER A 348 8.33 33.96 31.41
CA SER A 348 7.94 34.01 32.81
C SER A 348 7.81 35.47 33.21
N THR A 349 6.64 36.07 33.00
CA THR A 349 6.26 37.29 33.71
C THR A 349 5.98 36.92 35.15
N SER A 350 7.01 37.05 35.99
CA SER A 350 6.85 37.17 37.44
C SER A 350 6.08 38.45 37.72
N THR A 351 4.78 38.34 38.02
CA THR A 351 4.04 39.39 38.71
C THR A 351 4.59 39.47 40.14
N PRO A 352 5.10 40.62 40.61
CA PRO A 352 5.38 40.79 42.02
C PRO A 352 4.02 40.86 42.75
N VAL A 353 3.82 39.91 43.65
CA VAL A 353 2.79 39.96 44.69
C VAL A 353 3.23 41.03 45.67
N THR A 354 2.57 42.19 45.67
CA THR A 354 2.58 43.11 46.81
C THR A 354 1.35 42.81 47.64
N ASP A 355 1.58 42.12 48.75
CA ASP A 355 0.62 41.94 49.84
C ASP A 355 1.24 42.51 51.12
N SER A 356 0.39 42.90 52.07
CA SER A 356 0.61 43.65 53.34
C SER A 356 0.57 45.19 53.22
N GLY A 357 -0.17 45.92 54.04
CA GLY A 357 -0.98 45.58 55.21
C GLY A 357 -1.60 46.85 55.82
N GLU A 358 -2.59 46.65 56.68
CA GLU A 358 -3.34 47.64 57.47
C GLU A 358 -2.47 48.68 58.20
N ALA A 359 -2.88 49.95 58.16
CA ALA A 359 -3.05 50.88 59.30
C ALA A 359 -3.66 52.21 58.82
#